data_AF-A0A6B3EF28-F1
#
_entry.id   AF-A0A6B3EF28-F1
#
_cell.length_a   1.000
_cell.length_b   1.000
_cell.length_c   1.000
_cell.angle_alpha   90.00
_cell.angle_beta   90.00
_cell.angle_gamma   90.00
#
_symmetry.space_group_name_H-M   'P 1'
#
loop_
_entity.id
_entity.type
_entity.pdbx_description
1 polymer ?
#
loop_
_entity_poly.entity_id
_entity_poly.type
_entity_poly.pdbx_seq_one_letter_code
_entity_poly.pdbx_strand_id
1 'polypeptide(L)'
;AYVRFDTHKDRTVEATTALSYVDATGAARNLRAEGGTSFDRARHAADATWEKRLGTVAAQGGDDTLRRTFYSSLYRSFLAPNLGEDVDGRYTGW
;
A
#
# COMPACT_ATOMS: atom_id res chain seq x y z
N ALA A 1 -17.64 -7.83 13.45
CA ALA A 1 -17.92 -9.10 12.73
C ALA A 1 -16.95 -10.16 13.23
N TYR A 2 -17.36 -11.44 13.22
CA TYR A 2 -16.48 -12.57 13.57
C TYR A 2 -16.44 -13.56 12.40
N VAL A 3 -15.24 -14.05 12.06
CA VAL A 3 -15.01 -15.07 11.01
C VAL A 3 -14.12 -16.16 11.59
N ARG A 4 -14.35 -17.42 11.23
CA ARG A 4 -13.60 -18.59 11.71
C ARG A 4 -13.10 -19.41 10.53
N PHE A 5 -11.87 -19.91 10.64
CA PHE A 5 -11.21 -20.76 9.64
C PHE A 5 -10.76 -22.08 10.29
N ASP A 6 -10.75 -23.17 9.52
CA ASP A 6 -10.10 -24.42 9.94
C ASP A 6 -8.62 -24.35 9.56
N THR A 7 -7.76 -24.41 10.57
CA THR A 7 -6.30 -24.27 10.41
C THR A 7 -5.52 -25.53 10.83
N HIS A 8 -6.16 -26.69 10.84
CA HIS A 8 -5.51 -27.94 11.24
C HIS A 8 -4.39 -28.39 10.29
N LYS A 9 -4.52 -28.11 8.98
CA LYS A 9 -3.54 -28.49 7.95
C LYS A 9 -2.70 -27.32 7.46
N ASP A 10 -3.29 -26.13 7.36
CA ASP A 10 -2.63 -24.89 6.97
C ASP A 10 -3.00 -23.80 7.96
N ARG A 11 -2.00 -23.08 8.46
CA ARG A 11 -2.19 -22.02 9.47
C ARG A 11 -2.20 -20.62 8.87
N THR A 12 -2.03 -20.51 7.56
CA THR A 12 -2.01 -19.22 6.86
C THR A 12 -3.43 -18.83 6.47
N VAL A 13 -3.84 -17.63 6.86
CA VAL A 13 -5.10 -17.02 6.43
C VAL A 13 -4.76 -15.66 5.83
N GLU A 14 -5.06 -15.49 4.54
CA GLU A 14 -4.92 -14.20 3.86
C GLU A 14 -6.26 -13.48 3.81
N ALA A 15 -6.23 -12.17 4.06
CA ALA A 15 -7.39 -11.30 3.90
C ALA A 15 -7.01 -10.16 2.95
N THR A 16 -7.94 -9.81 2.06
CA THR A 16 -7.79 -8.67 1.15
C THR A 16 -8.92 -7.69 1.41
N THR A 17 -8.59 -6.41 1.53
CA THR A 17 -9.54 -5.33 1.77
C THR A 17 -9.21 -4.14 0.89
N ALA A 18 -10.22 -3.31 0.63
CA ALA A 18 -10.06 -2.04 -0.06
C ALA A 18 -10.93 -0.98 0.61
N LEU A 19 -10.55 0.28 0.42
CA LEU A 19 -11.23 1.44 0.98
C LEU A 19 -11.79 2.29 -0.17
N SER A 20 -12.83 3.05 0.15
CA SER A 20 -13.36 4.13 -0.70
C SER A 20 -13.83 5.24 0.22
N TYR A 21 -13.49 6.47 -0.13
CA TYR A 21 -14.00 7.65 0.56
C TYR A 21 -15.43 8.01 0.14
N VAL A 22 -15.95 7.39 -0.93
CA VAL A 22 -17.26 7.69 -1.50
C VAL A 22 -18.34 6.77 -0.95
N ASP A 23 -18.20 5.45 -1.15
CA ASP A 23 -19.19 4.48 -0.69
C ASP A 23 -18.68 3.02 -0.74
N ALA A 24 -19.46 2.09 -0.17
CA ALA A 24 -19.12 0.66 -0.16
C ALA A 24 -19.08 0.02 -1.56
N THR A 25 -19.82 0.56 -2.54
CA THR A 25 -19.77 0.07 -3.93
C THR A 25 -18.44 0.44 -4.59
N GLY A 26 -17.93 1.64 -4.31
CA GLY A 26 -16.60 2.11 -4.65
C GLY A 26 -15.53 1.21 -4.05
N ALA A 27 -15.61 0.94 -2.74
CA ALA A 27 -14.65 0.03 -2.09
C ALA A 27 -14.64 -1.36 -2.74
N ALA A 28 -15.81 -1.89 -3.10
CA ALA A 28 -15.91 -3.17 -3.81
C ALA A 28 -15.36 -3.10 -5.25
N ARG A 29 -15.45 -1.96 -5.95
CA ARG A 29 -14.82 -1.74 -7.25
C ARG A 29 -13.29 -1.67 -7.13
N ASN A 30 -12.79 -0.91 -6.16
CA ASN A 30 -11.36 -0.79 -5.86
C ASN A 30 -10.78 -2.19 -5.54
N LEU A 31 -11.47 -2.99 -4.72
CA LEU A 31 -11.07 -4.36 -4.43
C LEU A 31 -11.04 -5.27 -5.67
N ARG A 32 -11.95 -5.11 -6.63
CA ARG A 32 -11.93 -5.89 -7.87
C ARG A 32 -10.81 -5.46 -8.82
N ALA A 33 -10.46 -4.19 -8.84
CA ALA A 33 -9.42 -3.64 -9.71
C ALA A 33 -8.01 -3.98 -9.21
N GLU A 34 -7.80 -3.90 -7.89
CA GLU A 34 -6.47 -4.04 -7.27
C GLU A 34 -6.28 -5.34 -6.48
N GLY A 35 -7.38 -6.00 -6.10
CA GLY A 35 -7.35 -7.30 -5.42
C GLY A 35 -7.08 -8.48 -6.35
N GLY A 36 -7.07 -9.69 -5.80
CA GLY A 36 -6.84 -10.94 -6.55
C GLY A 36 -5.37 -11.32 -6.72
N THR A 37 -4.45 -10.58 -6.08
CA THR A 37 -3.05 -10.98 -5.94
C THR A 37 -2.80 -11.63 -4.58
N SER A 38 -1.72 -12.42 -4.46
CA SER A 38 -1.31 -12.98 -3.16
C SER A 38 -0.62 -11.90 -2.33
N PHE A 39 -0.57 -12.07 -1.01
CA PHE A 39 0.11 -11.13 -0.11
C PHE A 39 1.55 -10.83 -0.58
N ASP A 40 2.33 -11.86 -0.89
CA ASP A 40 3.73 -11.69 -1.31
C ASP A 40 3.85 -10.90 -2.61
N ARG A 41 2.97 -11.13 -3.58
CA ARG A 41 2.98 -10.36 -4.84
C ARG A 41 2.61 -8.91 -4.61
N ALA A 42 1.63 -8.62 -3.75
CA ALA A 42 1.29 -7.25 -3.36
C ALA A 42 2.49 -6.56 -2.69
N ARG A 43 3.14 -7.23 -1.74
CA ARG A 43 4.33 -6.73 -1.03
C ARG A 43 5.47 -6.40 -2.00
N HIS A 44 5.80 -7.32 -2.90
CA HIS A 44 6.86 -7.11 -3.88
C HIS A 44 6.57 -5.95 -4.86
N ALA A 45 5.32 -5.81 -5.29
CA ALA A 45 4.93 -4.68 -6.14
C ALA A 45 5.05 -3.33 -5.42
N ALA A 46 4.66 -3.29 -4.13
CA ALA A 46 4.82 -2.11 -3.29
C ALA A 46 6.30 -1.76 -3.07
N ASP A 47 7.14 -2.76 -2.74
CA ASP A 47 8.59 -2.58 -2.57
C ASP A 47 9.23 -1.99 -3.84
N ALA A 48 8.92 -2.57 -5.02
CA ALA A 48 9.45 -2.08 -6.29
C ALA A 48 9.00 -0.64 -6.61
N THR A 49 7.77 -0.29 -6.26
CA THR A 49 7.25 1.07 -6.42
C THR A 49 7.98 2.06 -5.52
N TRP A 50 8.25 1.68 -4.28
CA TRP A 50 9.01 2.50 -3.33
C TRP A 50 10.47 2.66 -3.72
N GLU A 51 11.15 1.59 -4.13
CA GLU A 51 12.52 1.65 -4.62
C GLU A 51 12.66 2.61 -5.80
N LYS A 52 11.73 2.52 -6.77
CA LYS A 52 11.69 3.46 -7.89
C LYS A 52 11.50 4.90 -7.42
N ARG A 53 10.62 5.14 -6.45
CA ARG A 53 10.31 6.49 -5.95
C ARG A 53 11.49 7.08 -5.16
N LEU A 54 12.06 6.33 -4.22
CA LEU A 54 13.19 6.76 -3.38
C LEU A 54 14.48 6.89 -4.20
N GLY A 55 14.67 6.03 -5.20
CA GLY A 55 15.81 6.08 -6.13
C GLY A 55 15.86 7.32 -7.03
N THR A 56 14.82 8.18 -7.03
CA THR A 56 14.86 9.47 -7.71
C THR A 56 15.89 10.43 -7.11
N VAL A 57 16.34 10.19 -5.88
CA VAL A 57 17.40 10.96 -5.22
C VAL A 57 18.59 10.07 -4.90
N ALA A 58 19.74 10.40 -5.48
CA ALA A 58 21.01 9.75 -5.19
C ALA A 58 21.79 10.54 -4.14
N ALA A 59 21.60 10.19 -2.86
CA ALA A 59 22.36 10.79 -1.76
C ALA A 59 23.81 10.29 -1.75
N GLN A 60 24.78 11.20 -1.61
CA GLN A 60 26.21 10.89 -1.50
C GLN A 60 26.75 11.32 -0.13
N GLY A 61 27.79 10.62 0.34
CA GLY A 61 28.39 10.87 1.65
C GLY A 61 27.58 10.31 2.82
N GLY A 62 27.91 10.79 4.03
CA GLY A 62 27.37 10.29 5.29
C GLY A 62 27.85 8.88 5.66
N ASP A 63 27.65 8.48 6.91
CA ASP A 63 27.71 7.06 7.27
C ASP A 63 26.38 6.37 6.96
N ASP A 64 26.29 5.07 7.21
CA ASP A 64 25.06 4.31 6.98
C ASP A 64 23.88 4.84 7.80
N THR A 65 24.13 5.38 8.99
CA THR A 65 23.10 5.91 9.88
C THR A 65 22.47 7.16 9.28
N LEU A 66 23.28 8.07 8.76
CA LEU A 66 22.83 9.28 8.08
C LEU A 66 22.09 8.93 6.78
N ARG A 67 22.59 7.97 6.00
CA ARG A 67 21.89 7.50 4.78
C ARG A 67 20.51 6.91 5.10
N ARG A 68 20.41 6.04 6.11
CA ARG A 68 19.11 5.48 6.56
C ARG A 68 18.16 6.59 7.02
N THR A 69 18.68 7.56 7.76
CA THR A 69 17.89 8.71 8.25
C THR A 69 17.35 9.53 7.08
N PHE A 70 18.19 9.83 6.08
CA PHE A 70 17.79 10.54 4.88
C PHE A 70 16.66 9.82 4.14
N TYR A 71 16.83 8.54 3.79
CA TYR A 71 15.80 7.80 3.04
C TYR A 71 14.53 7.58 3.86
N SER A 72 14.63 7.43 5.19
CA SER A 72 13.45 7.35 6.07
C SER A 72 12.67 8.67 6.11
N SER A 73 13.37 9.81 6.11
CA SER A 73 12.73 11.14 6.03
C SER A 73 12.13 11.39 4.65
N LEU A 74 12.81 10.98 3.58
CA LEU A 74 12.30 11.07 2.21
C LEU A 74 11.01 10.25 2.04
N TYR A 75 11.00 9.00 2.52
CA TYR A 75 9.80 8.17 2.55
C TYR A 75 8.64 8.88 3.26
N ARG A 76 8.87 9.43 4.46
CA ARG A 76 7.84 10.14 5.23
C ARG A 76 7.30 11.37 4.52
N SER A 77 8.12 12.06 3.74
CA SER A 77 7.69 13.23 2.95
C SER A 77 6.70 12.89 1.84
N PHE A 78 6.60 11.62 1.43
CA PHE A 78 5.65 11.15 0.42
C PHE A 78 4.36 10.56 0.98
N LEU A 79 4.21 10.47 2.30
CA LEU A 79 3.03 9.85 2.93
C LEU A 79 1.78 10.75 2.94
N ALA A 80 1.90 12.02 2.54
CA ALA A 80 0.78 12.94 2.47
C ALA A 80 0.96 13.98 1.36
N PRO A 81 -0.13 14.44 0.72
CA PRO A 81 -1.50 13.95 0.87
C PRO A 81 -1.70 12.56 0.21
N ASN A 82 -2.68 11.80 0.71
CA ASN A 82 -3.05 10.50 0.12
C ASN A 82 -4.02 10.69 -1.05
N LEU A 83 -3.99 9.77 -2.02
CA LEU A 83 -5.00 9.69 -3.08
C LEU A 83 -6.35 9.28 -2.45
N GLY A 84 -7.35 10.16 -2.58
CA GLY A 84 -8.71 9.97 -2.05
C GLY A 84 -9.76 9.66 -3.11
N GLU A 85 -9.33 9.17 -4.27
CA GLU A 85 -10.14 8.90 -5.45
C GLU A 85 -10.36 7.39 -5.62
N ASP A 86 -11.58 6.99 -6.00
CA ASP A 86 -11.90 5.61 -6.40
C ASP A 86 -11.34 5.30 -7.80
N VAL A 87 -11.23 4.02 -8.14
CA VAL A 87 -10.73 3.59 -9.47
C VAL A 87 -11.60 4.06 -10.65
N ASP A 88 -12.83 4.53 -10.40
CA ASP A 88 -13.74 5.12 -11.38
C ASP A 88 -13.70 6.65 -11.42
N GLY A 89 -12.76 7.26 -10.70
CA GLY A 89 -12.48 8.68 -10.68
C GLY A 89 -13.34 9.50 -9.72
N ARG A 90 -14.20 8.84 -8.94
CA ARG A 90 -15.04 9.52 -7.95
C ARG A 90 -14.21 9.85 -6.72
N TYR A 91 -14.40 11.04 -6.18
CA TYR A 91 -13.85 11.47 -4.91
C TYR A 91 -14.91 12.25 -4.13
N THR A 92 -14.82 12.23 -2.81
CA THR A 92 -15.62 13.14 -1.97
C THR A 92 -14.98 14.52 -1.99
N GLY A 93 -15.61 15.46 -2.69
CA GLY A 93 -15.31 16.88 -2.56
C GLY A 93 -15.78 17.45 -1.22
N TRP A 94 -15.37 18.68 -0.92
CA TRP A 94 -15.86 19.46 0.23
C TRP A 94 -17.24 20.04 -0.04
#